data_AF-A0A963BMH6-F1
#
_entry.id   AF-A0A963BMH6-F1
#
_cell.length_a   1.000
_cell.length_b   1.000
_cell.length_c   1.000
_cell.angle_alpha   90.00
_cell.angle_beta   90.00
_cell.angle_gamma   90.00
#
_symmetry.space_group_name_H-M   'P 1'
#
loop_
_entity.id
_entity.type
_entity.pdbx_description
1 polymer ?
#
loop_
_entity_poly.entity_id
_entity_poly.type
_entity_poly.pdbx_seq_one_letter_code
_entity_poly.pdbx_strand_id
1 'polypeptide(L)'
;MKGSGKAKDKGLNRRQFIGNMLKTACGVSLLGMGLGLYSRQASTLPATAIRPPGALPEDEFLGACIRCGMCVRDCPYDILKLGQLGSDDVVPGTPYFTARTGPCEMCVDIPCVPACPTNALDHGLTDINNARMGLAVLVDQETCIAFLGLRCEVCFNVCPIRGRAITLDYQHNTRSGKHALFIPVVHSEACTGCGLCEKACILEEAAIKVFPMHLAKGELGKHYRLGWKEKERAGEALVAPDAEHRYNLPEGVRYDLQGKGLIMDGAAEMPVSSDPLDTLNSSNPMDTLNRGLENR
;
A
#
# COMPACT_ATOMS: atom_id res chain seq x y z
N MET A 1 67.22 -4.08 64.85
CA MET A 1 66.11 -3.98 65.83
C MET A 1 64.79 -4.19 65.11
N LYS A 2 63.96 -5.07 65.65
CA LYS A 2 62.62 -5.45 65.17
C LYS A 2 61.67 -4.25 65.18
N GLY A 3 60.82 -4.15 64.16
CA GLY A 3 59.68 -3.23 64.09
C GLY A 3 58.52 -3.90 63.35
N SER A 4 57.99 -4.97 63.92
CA SER A 4 56.74 -5.61 63.47
C SER A 4 55.55 -4.88 64.11
N GLY A 5 54.66 -4.32 63.29
CA GLY A 5 53.51 -3.53 63.73
C GLY A 5 52.26 -3.71 62.85
N LYS A 6 51.71 -4.94 62.86
CA LYS A 6 50.30 -5.35 62.65
C LYS A 6 49.46 -4.62 61.58
N ALA A 7 49.27 -5.29 60.44
CA ALA A 7 48.08 -5.10 59.62
C ALA A 7 46.84 -5.60 60.40
N LYS A 8 45.87 -4.71 60.63
CA LYS A 8 44.57 -5.05 61.24
C LYS A 8 43.70 -5.70 60.16
N ASP A 9 43.54 -7.02 60.24
CA ASP A 9 42.54 -7.74 59.45
C ASP A 9 41.14 -7.33 59.93
N LYS A 10 40.46 -6.49 59.13
CA LYS A 10 39.05 -6.12 59.37
C LYS A 10 38.19 -7.15 58.67
N GLY A 11 37.82 -8.21 59.40
CA GLY A 11 36.84 -9.20 58.92
C GLY A 11 35.57 -8.51 58.41
N LEU A 12 35.17 -8.84 57.17
CA LEU A 12 33.99 -8.30 56.52
C LEU A 12 32.74 -8.53 57.39
N ASN A 13 32.12 -7.45 57.85
CA ASN A 13 30.93 -7.51 58.67
C ASN A 13 29.75 -8.03 57.82
N ARG A 14 28.99 -9.02 58.29
CA ARG A 14 27.87 -9.64 57.56
C ARG A 14 26.86 -8.61 57.04
N ARG A 15 26.62 -7.53 57.78
CA ARG A 15 25.76 -6.40 57.36
C ARG A 15 26.36 -5.60 56.20
N GLN A 16 27.68 -5.42 56.18
CA GLN A 16 28.39 -4.76 55.08
C GLN A 16 28.42 -5.64 53.83
N PHE A 17 28.59 -6.96 53.99
CA PHE A 17 28.53 -7.92 52.89
C PHE A 17 27.15 -7.92 52.21
N ILE A 18 26.06 -8.08 52.99
CA ILE A 18 24.68 -8.04 52.47
C ILE A 18 24.36 -6.67 51.85
N GLY A 19 24.78 -5.57 52.49
CA GLY A 19 24.57 -4.22 51.96
C GLY A 19 25.28 -3.97 50.63
N ASN A 20 26.51 -4.46 50.46
CA ASN A 20 27.25 -4.34 49.19
C ASN A 20 26.66 -5.24 48.09
N MET A 21 26.18 -6.43 48.45
CA MET A 21 25.52 -7.34 47.51
C MET A 21 24.19 -6.77 46.99
N LEU A 22 23.40 -6.13 47.85
CA LEU A 22 22.16 -5.47 47.43
C LEU A 22 22.42 -4.25 46.53
N LYS A 23 23.44 -3.43 46.85
CA LYS A 23 23.82 -2.27 46.03
C LYS A 23 24.30 -2.67 44.65
N THR A 24 25.13 -3.73 44.57
CA THR A 24 25.61 -4.25 43.29
C THR A 24 24.48 -4.89 42.49
N ALA A 25 23.60 -5.66 43.12
CA ALA A 25 22.43 -6.22 42.46
C ALA A 25 21.51 -5.13 41.88
N CYS A 26 21.19 -4.09 42.65
CA CYS A 26 20.40 -2.95 42.17
C CYS A 26 21.14 -2.18 41.05
N GLY A 27 22.45 -1.95 41.19
CA GLY A 27 23.24 -1.28 40.17
C GLY A 27 23.25 -2.03 38.84
N VAL A 28 23.49 -3.35 38.87
CA VAL A 28 23.51 -4.21 37.69
C VAL A 28 22.12 -4.35 37.07
N SER A 29 21.07 -4.45 37.88
CA SER A 29 19.70 -4.55 37.36
C SER A 29 19.20 -3.24 36.74
N LEU A 30 19.48 -2.08 37.34
CA LEU A 30 19.17 -0.78 36.74
C LEU A 30 19.94 -0.56 35.43
N LEU A 31 21.22 -0.92 35.40
CA LEU A 31 22.06 -0.76 34.21
C LEU A 31 21.65 -1.76 33.10
N GLY A 32 21.33 -3.00 33.48
CA GLY A 32 20.78 -4.01 32.57
C GLY A 32 19.40 -3.65 32.02
N MET A 33 18.53 -3.07 32.85
CA MET A 33 17.21 -2.59 32.40
C MET A 33 17.34 -1.34 31.53
N GLY A 34 18.25 -0.43 31.86
CA GLY A 34 18.58 0.73 31.02
C GLY A 34 19.08 0.33 29.64
N LEU A 35 20.03 -0.61 29.58
CA LEU A 35 20.54 -1.17 28.31
C LEU A 35 19.46 -1.96 27.55
N GLY A 36 18.61 -2.71 28.24
CA GLY A 36 17.52 -3.48 27.63
C GLY A 36 16.43 -2.61 27.00
N LEU A 37 16.02 -1.54 27.69
CA LEU A 37 15.07 -0.56 27.14
C LEU A 37 15.69 0.22 25.98
N TYR A 38 16.97 0.57 26.07
CA TYR A 38 17.70 1.22 24.98
C TYR A 38 17.82 0.33 23.74
N SER A 39 18.15 -0.95 23.91
CA SER A 39 18.25 -1.91 22.81
C SER A 39 16.91 -2.10 22.08
N ARG A 40 15.78 -2.00 22.78
CA ARG A 40 14.45 -2.06 22.17
C ARG A 40 14.13 -0.80 21.36
N GLN A 41 14.52 0.38 21.82
CA GLN A 41 14.35 1.62 21.06
C GLN A 41 15.15 1.59 19.74
N ALA A 42 16.31 0.94 19.71
CA ALA A 42 17.07 0.75 18.47
C ALA A 42 16.35 -0.13 17.42
N SER A 43 15.21 -0.75 17.77
CA SER A 43 14.39 -1.58 16.89
C SER A 43 13.14 -0.87 16.36
N THR A 44 12.88 0.39 16.74
CA THR A 44 11.69 1.10 16.26
C THR A 44 11.92 1.67 14.86
N LEU A 45 11.17 1.15 13.90
CA LEU A 45 11.18 1.53 12.49
C LEU A 45 10.80 3.02 12.33
N PRO A 46 11.59 3.85 11.61
CA PRO A 46 11.08 5.12 11.11
C PRO A 46 9.98 4.84 10.09
N ALA A 47 8.77 5.36 10.32
CA ALA A 47 7.64 5.16 9.40
C ALA A 47 7.84 5.81 8.01
N THR A 48 8.88 6.61 7.81
CA THR A 48 9.02 7.47 6.62
C THR A 48 10.41 7.44 5.97
N ALA A 49 11.41 6.80 6.57
CA ALA A 49 12.74 6.79 6.00
C ALA A 49 12.84 5.82 4.83
N ILE A 50 13.35 6.30 3.70
CA ILE A 50 13.48 5.52 2.48
C ILE A 50 14.93 5.06 2.32
N ARG A 51 15.11 3.77 2.04
CA ARG A 51 16.44 3.16 1.88
C ARG A 51 17.01 3.44 0.48
N PRO A 52 18.36 3.40 0.31
CA PRO A 52 19.00 3.52 -1.00
C PRO A 52 18.49 2.46 -2.00
N PRO A 53 18.70 2.68 -3.31
CA PRO A 53 18.34 1.68 -4.32
C PRO A 53 19.08 0.36 -4.05
N GLY A 54 18.38 -0.75 -4.29
CA GLY A 54 18.91 -2.10 -4.07
C GLY A 54 18.88 -2.56 -2.61
N ALA A 55 18.40 -1.77 -1.66
CA ALA A 55 18.30 -2.23 -0.28
C ALA A 55 17.47 -3.50 -0.15
N LEU A 56 18.00 -4.47 0.60
CA LEU A 56 17.28 -5.68 1.00
C LEU A 56 16.04 -5.34 1.84
N PRO A 57 15.11 -6.29 2.04
CA PRO A 57 14.05 -6.14 3.04
C PRO A 57 14.61 -5.67 4.38
N GLU A 58 13.88 -4.80 5.08
CA GLU A 58 14.41 -4.01 6.21
C GLU A 58 15.18 -4.86 7.25
N ASP A 59 14.64 -5.99 7.68
CA ASP A 59 15.30 -6.86 8.66
C ASP A 59 16.63 -7.46 8.14
N GLU A 60 16.64 -7.89 6.88
CA GLU A 60 17.84 -8.42 6.22
C GLU A 60 18.88 -7.31 5.97
N PHE A 61 18.41 -6.13 5.56
CA PHE A 61 19.23 -4.95 5.38
C PHE A 61 19.92 -4.55 6.69
N LEU A 62 19.18 -4.48 7.79
CA LEU A 62 19.71 -4.14 9.11
C LEU A 62 20.72 -5.18 9.62
N GLY A 63 20.53 -6.46 9.28
CA GLY A 63 21.46 -7.54 9.59
C GLY A 63 22.74 -7.50 8.74
N ALA A 64 22.65 -7.13 7.47
CA ALA A 64 23.78 -7.10 6.54
C ALA A 64 24.57 -5.77 6.57
N CYS A 65 23.93 -4.66 6.94
CA CYS A 65 24.54 -3.33 6.91
C CYS A 65 25.54 -3.15 8.06
N ILE A 66 26.83 -3.08 7.72
CA ILE A 66 27.91 -2.79 8.69
C ILE A 66 28.10 -1.30 8.99
N ARG A 67 27.17 -0.43 8.53
CA ARG A 67 27.17 1.02 8.82
C ARG A 67 28.47 1.75 8.41
N CYS A 68 29.09 1.32 7.31
CA CYS A 68 30.36 1.88 6.84
C CYS A 68 30.24 3.25 6.15
N GLY A 69 29.04 3.66 5.73
CA GLY A 69 28.79 4.93 5.05
C GLY A 69 29.33 5.05 3.62
N MET A 70 29.82 3.97 3.01
CA MET A 70 30.37 4.03 1.64
C MET A 70 29.32 4.39 0.59
N CYS A 71 28.10 3.86 0.72
CA CYS A 71 26.99 4.23 -0.15
C CYS A 71 26.60 5.72 -0.03
N VAL A 72 26.78 6.32 1.15
CA VAL A 72 26.54 7.75 1.38
C VAL A 72 27.59 8.60 0.68
N ARG A 73 28.88 8.25 0.87
CA ARG A 73 30.01 8.93 0.23
C ARG A 73 29.95 8.86 -1.30
N ASP A 74 29.55 7.71 -1.84
CA ASP A 74 29.58 7.47 -3.29
C ASP A 74 28.25 7.88 -3.96
N CYS A 75 27.34 8.53 -3.23
CA CYS A 75 26.14 9.15 -3.79
C CYS A 75 26.48 10.52 -4.41
N PRO A 76 26.41 10.69 -5.75
CA PRO A 76 26.87 11.92 -6.40
C PRO A 76 26.06 13.18 -6.06
N TYR A 77 24.86 13.01 -5.51
CA TYR A 77 23.91 14.08 -5.20
C TYR A 77 23.78 14.36 -3.70
N ASP A 78 24.59 13.71 -2.85
CA ASP A 78 24.62 13.91 -1.40
C ASP A 78 23.24 13.82 -0.71
N ILE A 79 22.34 13.01 -1.27
CA ILE A 79 20.96 12.84 -0.75
C ILE A 79 20.87 11.82 0.39
N LEU A 80 21.83 10.88 0.44
CA LEU A 80 21.84 9.84 1.44
C LEU A 80 22.46 10.39 2.72
N LYS A 81 21.87 10.04 3.86
CA LYS A 81 22.34 10.43 5.19
C LYS A 81 22.44 9.20 6.07
N LEU A 82 23.35 9.22 7.03
CA LEU A 82 23.41 8.22 8.07
C LEU A 82 22.51 8.63 9.23
N GLY A 83 21.67 7.70 9.70
CA GLY A 83 20.84 7.90 10.88
C GLY A 83 21.67 8.40 12.06
N GLN A 84 21.30 9.54 12.62
CA GLN A 84 21.93 10.08 13.82
C GLN A 84 21.17 9.64 15.07
N LEU A 85 21.91 9.33 16.12
CA LEU A 85 21.33 8.89 17.39
C LEU A 85 20.56 10.05 18.05
N GLY A 86 19.26 9.87 18.23
CA GLY A 86 18.40 10.80 18.99
C GLY A 86 17.83 11.98 18.19
N SER A 87 18.20 12.17 16.93
CA SER A 87 17.59 13.17 16.05
C SER A 87 16.70 12.56 14.97
N ASP A 88 17.05 11.36 14.52
CA ASP A 88 16.38 10.69 13.42
C ASP A 88 15.65 9.45 13.97
N ASP A 89 14.44 9.21 13.48
CA ASP A 89 13.68 7.99 13.83
C ASP A 89 14.26 6.72 13.17
N VAL A 90 15.44 6.82 12.53
CA VAL A 90 16.10 5.75 11.80
C VAL A 90 17.16 5.08 12.67
N VAL A 91 17.34 3.76 12.49
CA VAL A 91 18.42 3.01 13.14
C VAL A 91 19.76 3.73 12.91
N PRO A 92 20.48 4.12 13.98
CA PRO A 92 21.70 4.90 13.84
C PRO A 92 22.77 4.24 12.97
N GLY A 93 23.46 5.06 12.17
CA GLY A 93 24.50 4.64 11.24
C GLY A 93 23.99 3.90 9.99
N THR A 94 22.67 3.75 9.81
CA THR A 94 22.11 3.16 8.59
C THR A 94 21.78 4.26 7.57
N PRO A 95 22.04 4.04 6.26
CA PRO A 95 21.76 5.03 5.23
C PRO A 95 20.26 5.15 4.93
N TYR A 96 19.80 6.37 4.71
CA TYR A 96 18.43 6.69 4.28
C TYR A 96 18.40 8.03 3.52
N PHE A 97 17.30 8.33 2.86
CA PHE A 97 17.00 9.67 2.35
C PHE A 97 15.57 10.09 2.66
N THR A 98 15.30 11.39 2.52
CA THR A 98 13.97 11.99 2.67
C THR A 98 13.53 12.53 1.32
N ALA A 99 12.51 11.90 0.72
CA ALA A 99 12.03 12.20 -0.62
C ALA A 99 11.70 13.69 -0.85
N ARG A 100 11.07 14.35 0.13
CA ARG A 100 10.74 15.78 0.05
C ARG A 100 11.93 16.70 -0.16
N THR A 101 13.05 16.45 0.53
CA THR A 101 14.22 17.35 0.55
C THR A 101 15.33 16.90 -0.39
N GLY A 102 15.53 15.59 -0.53
CA GLY A 102 16.57 14.99 -1.37
C GLY A 102 16.14 13.60 -1.87
N PRO A 103 15.39 13.51 -2.98
CA PRO A 103 15.00 12.25 -3.59
C PRO A 103 16.14 11.61 -4.35
N CYS A 104 16.02 10.31 -4.63
CA CYS A 104 16.91 9.61 -5.55
C CYS A 104 16.81 10.19 -6.96
N GLU A 105 17.92 10.70 -7.47
CA GLU A 105 18.06 11.24 -8.82
C GLU A 105 18.23 10.14 -9.90
N MET A 106 18.05 8.87 -9.52
CA MET A 106 17.99 7.72 -10.43
C MET A 106 19.23 7.57 -11.34
N CYS A 107 20.44 7.63 -10.75
CA CYS A 107 21.70 7.45 -11.46
C CYS A 107 21.71 6.13 -12.27
N VAL A 108 22.15 6.19 -13.53
CA VAL A 108 22.17 5.02 -14.45
C VAL A 108 23.13 3.93 -13.98
N ASP A 109 24.25 4.32 -13.40
CA ASP A 109 25.33 3.46 -12.91
C ASP A 109 25.18 3.03 -11.44
N ILE A 110 24.19 3.59 -10.74
CA ILE A 110 23.81 3.24 -9.35
C ILE A 110 25.02 3.12 -8.40
N PRO A 111 25.92 4.13 -8.32
CA PRO A 111 27.25 3.98 -7.67
C PRO A 111 27.18 3.59 -6.19
N CYS A 112 26.08 3.92 -5.51
CA CYS A 112 25.85 3.54 -4.12
C CYS A 112 25.73 2.02 -3.88
N VAL A 113 25.26 1.24 -4.87
CA VAL A 113 25.10 -0.23 -4.78
C VAL A 113 26.46 -0.95 -4.77
N PRO A 114 27.34 -0.82 -5.80
CA PRO A 114 28.63 -1.49 -5.82
C PRO A 114 29.58 -0.98 -4.71
N ALA A 115 29.35 0.22 -4.18
CA ALA A 115 30.06 0.74 -3.02
C ALA A 115 29.77 -0.04 -1.72
N CYS A 116 28.64 -0.77 -1.65
CA CYS A 116 28.27 -1.56 -0.48
C CYS A 116 29.10 -2.86 -0.40
N PRO A 117 29.91 -3.08 0.65
CA PRO A 117 30.81 -4.23 0.72
C PRO A 117 30.15 -5.52 1.23
N THR A 118 28.96 -5.43 1.83
CA THR A 118 28.31 -6.54 2.56
C THR A 118 27.05 -7.07 1.89
N ASN A 119 26.76 -6.65 0.65
CA ASN A 119 25.51 -6.95 -0.06
C ASN A 119 24.24 -6.55 0.72
N ALA A 120 24.34 -5.57 1.63
CA ALA A 120 23.15 -4.95 2.22
C ALA A 120 22.32 -4.23 1.14
N LEU A 121 22.99 -3.78 0.08
CA LEU A 121 22.38 -3.41 -1.19
C LEU A 121 22.64 -4.54 -2.19
N ASP A 122 21.62 -4.97 -2.91
CA ASP A 122 21.65 -6.03 -3.91
C ASP A 122 22.45 -5.59 -5.15
N HIS A 123 23.63 -6.20 -5.33
CA HIS A 123 24.50 -5.98 -6.49
C HIS A 123 23.90 -6.54 -7.80
N GLY A 124 22.86 -7.37 -7.72
CA GLY A 124 22.08 -7.81 -8.88
C GLY A 124 21.23 -6.69 -9.50
N LEU A 125 21.05 -5.56 -8.80
CA LEU A 125 20.37 -4.39 -9.34
C LEU A 125 21.27 -3.66 -10.36
N THR A 126 21.10 -3.99 -11.64
CA THR A 126 21.85 -3.35 -12.75
C THR A 126 21.08 -2.26 -13.47
N ASP A 127 19.74 -2.25 -13.35
CA ASP A 127 18.87 -1.23 -13.93
C ASP A 127 18.12 -0.52 -12.81
N ILE A 128 18.36 0.78 -12.67
CA ILE A 128 17.78 1.64 -11.63
C ILE A 128 16.24 1.66 -11.68
N ASN A 129 15.64 1.39 -12.84
CA ASN A 129 14.18 1.30 -12.99
C ASN A 129 13.57 0.10 -12.27
N ASN A 130 14.39 -0.90 -11.91
CA ASN A 130 13.97 -2.07 -11.14
C ASN A 130 14.15 -1.89 -9.63
N ALA A 131 14.66 -0.75 -9.17
CA ALA A 131 14.78 -0.47 -7.75
C ALA A 131 13.40 -0.45 -7.06
N ARG A 132 13.36 -0.87 -5.79
CA ARG A 132 12.16 -0.84 -4.94
C ARG A 132 12.47 -0.19 -3.60
N MET A 133 12.81 1.10 -3.65
CA MET A 133 13.12 1.91 -2.46
C MET A 133 11.87 2.19 -1.62
N GLY A 134 10.72 2.36 -2.29
CA GLY A 134 9.43 2.65 -1.67
C GLY A 134 8.32 2.76 -2.72
N LEU A 135 7.19 3.32 -2.33
CA LEU A 135 6.03 3.55 -3.20
C LEU A 135 5.49 4.96 -2.98
N ALA A 136 5.31 5.69 -4.08
CA ALA A 136 4.61 6.96 -4.05
C ALA A 136 3.10 6.71 -3.91
N VAL A 137 2.46 7.45 -3.00
CA VAL A 137 1.03 7.39 -2.73
C VAL A 137 0.49 8.81 -2.74
N LEU A 138 -0.59 9.03 -3.47
CA LEU A 138 -1.35 10.27 -3.36
C LEU A 138 -2.18 10.22 -2.09
N VAL A 139 -1.66 10.84 -1.03
CA VAL A 139 -2.22 10.79 0.33
C VAL A 139 -3.39 11.76 0.47
N ASP A 140 -3.26 12.94 -0.12
CA ASP A 140 -4.24 14.02 0.03
C ASP A 140 -4.84 14.38 -1.33
N GLN A 141 -6.05 13.87 -1.59
CA GLN A 141 -6.83 14.21 -2.78
C GLN A 141 -7.60 15.52 -2.61
N GLU A 142 -7.82 16.00 -1.39
CA GLU A 142 -8.58 17.22 -1.12
C GLU A 142 -7.75 18.47 -1.42
N THR A 143 -6.45 18.44 -1.13
CA THR A 143 -5.54 19.56 -1.39
C THR A 143 -4.83 19.44 -2.75
N CYS A 144 -4.82 18.26 -3.37
CA CYS A 144 -4.15 18.07 -4.66
C CYS A 144 -4.74 18.99 -5.75
N ILE A 145 -3.89 19.83 -6.34
CA ILE A 145 -4.29 20.83 -7.36
C ILE A 145 -4.97 20.18 -8.59
N ALA A 146 -4.56 18.96 -8.96
CA ALA A 146 -5.19 18.22 -10.04
C ALA A 146 -6.65 17.83 -9.71
N PHE A 147 -6.93 17.45 -8.45
CA PHE A 147 -8.29 17.14 -7.96
C PHE A 147 -9.14 18.40 -7.80
N LEU A 148 -8.54 19.53 -7.43
CA LEU A 148 -9.22 20.82 -7.39
C LEU A 148 -9.64 21.33 -8.78
N GLY A 149 -9.16 20.69 -9.85
CA GLY A 149 -9.54 20.96 -11.23
C GLY A 149 -8.72 22.04 -11.91
N LEU A 150 -7.55 22.33 -11.36
CA LEU A 150 -6.50 23.08 -12.04
C LEU A 150 -5.59 22.10 -12.78
N ARG A 151 -5.05 22.52 -13.93
CA ARG A 151 -4.17 21.66 -14.73
C ARG A 151 -2.80 21.52 -14.05
N CYS A 152 -2.60 20.44 -13.32
CA CYS A 152 -1.34 20.07 -12.69
C CYS A 152 -0.95 18.65 -13.08
N GLU A 153 0.24 18.51 -13.67
CA GLU A 153 0.80 17.24 -14.19
C GLU A 153 2.28 17.10 -13.76
N VAL A 154 2.70 17.86 -12.73
CA VAL A 154 4.11 17.99 -12.33
C VAL A 154 4.69 16.64 -11.87
N CYS A 155 3.96 15.90 -11.03
CA CYS A 155 4.40 14.58 -10.56
C CYS A 155 4.54 13.56 -11.71
N PHE A 156 3.69 13.65 -12.72
CA PHE A 156 3.77 12.82 -13.93
C PHE A 156 4.97 13.21 -14.79
N ASN A 157 5.19 14.50 -15.02
CA ASN A 157 6.25 15.00 -15.90
C ASN A 157 7.66 14.82 -15.31
N VAL A 158 7.81 14.92 -13.99
CA VAL A 158 9.10 14.70 -13.31
C VAL A 158 9.45 13.21 -13.18
N CYS A 159 8.46 12.31 -13.32
CA CYS A 159 8.68 10.89 -13.14
C CYS A 159 9.59 10.32 -14.26
N PRO A 160 10.75 9.73 -13.94
CA PRO A 160 11.63 9.14 -14.95
C PRO A 160 10.98 7.96 -15.70
N ILE A 161 10.02 7.30 -15.05
CA ILE A 161 9.29 6.14 -15.57
C ILE A 161 7.82 6.50 -15.85
N ARG A 162 7.56 7.73 -16.29
CA ARG A 162 6.22 8.21 -16.65
C ARG A 162 5.53 7.30 -17.67
N GLY A 163 4.21 7.14 -17.54
CA GLY A 163 3.40 6.22 -18.34
C GLY A 163 3.43 4.77 -17.86
N ARG A 164 4.38 4.38 -17.01
CA ARG A 164 4.38 3.08 -16.32
C ARG A 164 4.25 3.22 -14.81
N ALA A 165 5.09 4.03 -14.17
CA ALA A 165 5.05 4.26 -12.73
C ALA A 165 3.94 5.24 -12.31
N ILE A 166 3.70 6.27 -13.12
CA ILE A 166 2.60 7.23 -12.94
C ILE A 166 1.91 7.42 -14.29
N THR A 167 0.59 7.27 -14.31
CA THR A 167 -0.27 7.60 -15.46
C THR A 167 -1.23 8.73 -15.10
N LEU A 168 -1.87 9.33 -16.10
CA LEU A 168 -2.93 10.31 -15.90
C LEU A 168 -4.27 9.68 -16.24
N ASP A 169 -5.18 9.70 -15.28
CA ASP A 169 -6.59 9.39 -15.47
C ASP A 169 -7.35 10.70 -15.75
N TYR A 170 -7.94 10.77 -16.95
CA TYR A 170 -8.62 11.97 -17.42
C TYR A 170 -10.09 11.89 -17.03
N GLN A 171 -10.48 12.68 -16.03
CA GLN A 171 -11.86 12.71 -15.54
C GLN A 171 -12.57 14.01 -15.95
N HIS A 172 -13.88 13.96 -16.12
CA HIS A 172 -14.66 15.15 -16.43
C HIS A 172 -14.88 16.00 -15.17
N ASN A 173 -14.55 17.30 -15.22
CA ASN A 173 -14.81 18.19 -14.09
C ASN A 173 -16.30 18.59 -14.05
N THR A 174 -17.06 17.95 -13.17
CA THR A 174 -18.50 18.20 -12.97
C THR A 174 -18.82 19.63 -12.55
N ARG A 175 -17.91 20.31 -11.83
CA ARG A 175 -18.11 21.68 -11.34
C ARG A 175 -18.02 22.73 -12.44
N SER A 176 -17.08 22.58 -13.38
CA SER A 176 -16.88 23.57 -14.45
C SER A 176 -17.47 23.18 -15.81
N GLY A 177 -17.73 21.88 -16.03
CA GLY A 177 -18.32 21.34 -17.26
C GLY A 177 -17.50 21.55 -18.53
N LYS A 178 -16.28 22.09 -18.43
CA LYS A 178 -15.43 22.48 -19.57
C LYS A 178 -14.01 21.96 -19.48
N HIS A 179 -13.51 21.70 -18.27
CA HIS A 179 -12.13 21.25 -18.05
C HIS A 179 -12.10 19.76 -17.70
N ALA A 180 -11.01 19.07 -18.08
CA ALA A 180 -10.71 17.73 -17.58
C ALA A 180 -9.85 17.84 -16.31
N LEU A 181 -10.04 16.90 -15.38
CA LEU A 181 -9.14 16.63 -14.27
C LEU A 181 -8.06 15.67 -14.77
N PHE A 182 -6.80 15.93 -14.38
CA PHE A 182 -5.63 15.16 -14.82
C PHE A 182 -5.12 14.38 -13.60
N ILE A 183 -5.87 13.36 -13.19
CA ILE A 183 -5.66 12.68 -11.92
C ILE A 183 -4.43 11.76 -12.01
N PRO A 184 -3.38 11.97 -11.19
CA PRO A 184 -2.22 11.09 -11.21
C PRO A 184 -2.55 9.76 -10.54
N VAL A 185 -2.30 8.66 -11.25
CA VAL A 185 -2.45 7.29 -10.75
C VAL A 185 -1.07 6.65 -10.67
N VAL A 186 -0.67 6.25 -9.46
CA VAL A 186 0.62 5.57 -9.23
C VAL A 186 0.44 4.07 -9.32
N HIS A 187 1.29 3.40 -10.09
CA HIS A 187 1.28 1.95 -10.27
C HIS A 187 2.41 1.30 -9.47
N SER A 188 2.04 0.53 -8.45
CA SER A 188 3.01 -0.07 -7.50
C SER A 188 4.02 -1.03 -8.13
N GLU A 189 3.69 -1.65 -9.25
CA GLU A 189 4.58 -2.60 -9.93
C GLU A 189 5.76 -1.91 -10.63
N ALA A 190 5.61 -0.64 -11.03
CA ALA A 190 6.62 0.12 -11.76
C ALA A 190 7.22 1.28 -10.95
N CYS A 191 6.54 1.76 -9.92
CA CYS A 191 7.07 2.80 -9.05
C CYS A 191 8.31 2.30 -8.29
N THR A 192 9.42 3.05 -8.39
CA THR A 192 10.66 2.72 -7.67
C THR A 192 10.74 3.30 -6.27
N GLY A 193 9.88 4.29 -5.97
CA GLY A 193 9.96 5.06 -4.72
C GLY A 193 11.10 6.08 -4.68
N CYS A 194 11.56 6.58 -5.84
CA CYS A 194 12.67 7.55 -5.89
C CYS A 194 12.38 8.89 -5.20
N GLY A 195 11.11 9.31 -5.10
CA GLY A 195 10.74 10.55 -4.41
C GLY A 195 10.72 11.82 -5.26
N LEU A 196 11.12 11.76 -6.54
CA LEU A 196 11.13 12.94 -7.42
C LEU A 196 9.75 13.63 -7.50
N CYS A 197 8.67 12.85 -7.49
CA CYS A 197 7.31 13.38 -7.49
C CYS A 197 6.92 14.12 -6.20
N GLU A 198 7.46 13.71 -5.05
CA GLU A 198 7.20 14.35 -3.75
C GLU A 198 7.96 15.68 -3.63
N LYS A 199 9.24 15.72 -4.02
CA LYS A 199 10.02 16.95 -4.10
C LYS A 199 9.42 17.95 -5.08
N ALA A 200 8.97 17.48 -6.25
CA ALA A 200 8.42 18.34 -7.28
C ALA A 200 6.99 18.83 -6.98
N CYS A 201 6.31 18.27 -5.99
CA CYS A 201 4.97 18.74 -5.62
C CYS A 201 5.04 20.21 -5.21
N ILE A 202 4.26 21.05 -5.90
CA ILE A 202 4.28 22.52 -5.76
C ILE A 202 3.61 23.02 -4.47
N LEU A 203 2.92 22.15 -3.75
CA LEU A 203 2.36 22.46 -2.44
C LEU A 203 3.48 22.52 -1.39
N GLU A 204 3.32 23.34 -0.35
CA GLU A 204 4.26 23.40 0.78
C GLU A 204 4.37 22.04 1.48
N GLU A 205 3.22 21.43 1.77
CA GLU A 205 3.08 20.04 2.18
C GLU A 205 2.64 19.19 1.00
N ALA A 206 3.46 18.20 0.62
CA ALA A 206 3.22 17.42 -0.59
C ALA A 206 1.98 16.53 -0.46
N ALA A 207 1.08 16.61 -1.44
CA ALA A 207 -0.09 15.73 -1.53
C ALA A 207 0.27 14.29 -1.91
N ILE A 208 1.36 14.11 -2.65
CA ILE A 208 1.95 12.81 -3.01
C ILE A 208 3.21 12.59 -2.19
N LYS A 209 3.26 11.48 -1.44
CA LYS A 209 4.36 11.14 -0.53
C LYS A 209 4.87 9.73 -0.80
N VAL A 210 6.15 9.50 -0.60
CA VAL A 210 6.76 8.17 -0.72
C VAL A 210 6.84 7.52 0.65
N PHE A 211 6.39 6.28 0.71
CA PHE A 211 6.47 5.45 1.92
C PHE A 211 7.21 4.15 1.63
N PRO A 212 7.76 3.49 2.67
CA PRO A 212 8.17 2.10 2.59
C PRO A 212 7.05 1.20 2.04
N MET A 213 7.43 0.18 1.26
CA MET A 213 6.47 -0.70 0.58
C MET A 213 5.44 -1.32 1.54
N HIS A 214 5.88 -1.75 2.73
CA HIS A 214 5.03 -2.40 3.73
C HIS A 214 4.00 -1.46 4.38
N LEU A 215 4.21 -0.14 4.32
CA LEU A 215 3.24 0.86 4.79
C LEU A 215 2.32 1.34 3.67
N ALA A 216 2.82 1.37 2.44
CA ALA A 216 2.11 1.90 1.30
C ALA A 216 1.16 0.89 0.63
N LYS A 217 1.57 -0.38 0.53
CA LYS A 217 0.88 -1.40 -0.26
C LYS A 217 0.13 -2.35 0.67
N GLY A 218 -1.17 -2.47 0.47
CA GLY A 218 -1.96 -3.53 1.09
C GLY A 218 -1.70 -4.89 0.44
N GLU A 219 -1.93 -5.97 1.18
CA GLU A 219 -1.83 -7.34 0.67
C GLU A 219 -3.22 -8.00 0.66
N LEU A 220 -3.53 -8.70 -0.43
CA LEU A 220 -4.66 -9.63 -0.46
C LEU A 220 -4.36 -10.77 0.52
N GLY A 221 -5.26 -11.03 1.47
CA GLY A 221 -5.11 -12.15 2.37
C GLY A 221 -4.91 -13.46 1.61
N LYS A 222 -4.09 -14.38 2.15
CA LYS A 222 -3.67 -15.63 1.47
C LYS A 222 -4.82 -16.52 0.98
N HIS A 223 -6.03 -16.32 1.49
CA HIS A 223 -7.24 -17.06 1.13
C HIS A 223 -8.03 -16.46 -0.04
N TYR A 224 -7.74 -15.21 -0.42
CA TYR A 224 -8.43 -14.56 -1.53
C TYR A 224 -7.74 -14.92 -2.85
N ARG A 225 -8.46 -15.64 -3.71
CA ARG A 225 -8.03 -15.98 -5.07
C ARG A 225 -8.92 -15.25 -6.05
N LEU A 226 -8.30 -14.57 -7.01
CA LEU A 226 -9.02 -13.88 -8.08
C LEU A 226 -9.41 -14.90 -9.14
N GLY A 227 -10.70 -15.22 -9.25
CA GLY A 227 -11.19 -16.27 -10.13
C GLY A 227 -10.74 -16.11 -11.59
N TRP A 228 -10.64 -14.88 -12.10
CA TRP A 228 -10.14 -14.62 -13.45
C TRP A 228 -8.65 -14.95 -13.63
N LYS A 229 -7.79 -14.66 -12.63
CA LYS A 229 -6.36 -15.03 -12.69
C LYS A 229 -6.17 -16.54 -12.61
N GLU A 230 -6.95 -17.21 -11.76
CA GLU A 230 -6.91 -18.67 -11.65
C GLU A 230 -7.42 -19.35 -12.93
N LYS A 231 -8.45 -18.76 -13.57
CA LYS A 231 -8.94 -19.19 -14.88
C LYS A 231 -7.88 -19.04 -15.97
N GLU A 232 -7.20 -17.90 -16.05
CA GLU A 232 -6.09 -17.71 -17.00
C GLU A 232 -4.99 -18.76 -16.80
N ARG A 233 -4.67 -19.11 -15.56
CA ARG A 233 -3.66 -20.14 -15.24
C ARG A 233 -4.13 -21.55 -15.59
N ALA A 234 -5.40 -21.88 -15.35
CA ALA A 234 -5.96 -23.22 -15.56
C ALA A 234 -6.48 -23.45 -16.99
N GLY A 235 -6.67 -22.40 -17.77
CA GLY A 235 -7.29 -22.45 -19.11
C GLY A 235 -8.82 -22.49 -19.08
N GLU A 236 -9.44 -22.78 -17.94
CA GLU A 236 -10.89 -22.84 -17.74
C GLU A 236 -11.30 -22.31 -16.37
N ALA A 237 -12.60 -22.01 -16.21
CA ALA A 237 -13.11 -21.52 -14.94
C ALA A 237 -13.04 -22.63 -13.88
N LEU A 238 -12.34 -22.37 -12.77
CA LEU A 238 -12.24 -23.31 -11.64
C LEU A 238 -13.53 -23.40 -10.81
N VAL A 239 -14.45 -22.46 -11.02
CA VAL A 239 -15.76 -22.44 -10.38
C VAL A 239 -16.77 -22.91 -11.42
N ALA A 240 -17.69 -23.79 -10.99
CA ALA A 240 -18.79 -24.21 -11.84
C ALA A 240 -19.53 -22.98 -12.38
N PRO A 241 -19.91 -22.96 -13.67
CA PRO A 241 -20.68 -21.85 -14.21
C PRO A 241 -21.97 -21.69 -13.40
N ASP A 242 -22.39 -20.44 -13.19
CA ASP A 242 -23.67 -20.17 -12.55
C ASP A 242 -24.76 -20.91 -13.33
N ALA A 243 -25.56 -21.70 -12.62
CA ALA A 243 -26.70 -22.36 -13.24
C ALA A 243 -27.63 -21.28 -13.79
N GLU A 244 -27.96 -21.37 -15.08
CA GLU A 244 -28.84 -20.41 -15.71
C GLU A 244 -30.18 -20.41 -14.96
N HIS A 245 -30.49 -19.29 -14.33
CA HIS A 245 -31.69 -19.17 -13.52
C HIS A 245 -32.91 -19.13 -14.46
N ARG A 246 -33.58 -20.28 -14.63
CA ARG A 246 -34.81 -20.37 -15.41
C ARG A 246 -35.97 -19.79 -14.59
N TYR A 247 -36.42 -18.61 -14.98
CA TYR A 247 -37.63 -18.02 -14.41
C TYR A 247 -38.87 -18.72 -14.99
N ASN A 248 -39.86 -18.97 -14.15
CA ASN A 248 -41.18 -19.43 -14.59
C ASN A 248 -41.94 -18.25 -15.22
N LEU A 249 -41.55 -17.88 -16.44
CA LEU A 249 -42.16 -16.81 -17.21
C LEU A 249 -43.19 -17.37 -18.20
N PRO A 250 -44.24 -16.60 -18.54
CA PRO A 250 -45.18 -16.97 -19.59
C PRO A 250 -44.49 -17.17 -20.94
N GLU A 251 -45.10 -17.93 -21.85
CA GLU A 251 -44.57 -18.13 -23.20
C GLU A 251 -44.39 -16.79 -23.92
N GLY A 252 -43.25 -16.61 -24.59
CA GLY A 252 -42.88 -15.37 -25.26
C GLY A 252 -42.22 -14.32 -24.34
N VAL A 253 -42.02 -14.61 -23.06
CA VAL A 253 -41.40 -13.69 -22.10
C VAL A 253 -40.07 -14.27 -21.58
N ARG A 254 -38.98 -13.50 -21.70
CA ARG A 254 -37.68 -13.84 -21.11
C ARG A 254 -37.14 -12.69 -20.29
N TYR A 255 -36.25 -12.97 -19.34
CA TYR A 255 -35.63 -11.94 -18.51
C TYR A 255 -34.12 -11.93 -18.71
N ASP A 256 -33.58 -10.77 -19.09
CA ASP A 256 -32.15 -10.50 -19.25
C ASP A 256 -31.61 -9.82 -17.99
N LEU A 257 -30.88 -10.58 -17.17
CA LEU A 257 -30.27 -10.08 -15.93
C LEU A 257 -29.21 -9.00 -16.14
N GLN A 258 -28.54 -9.01 -17.29
CA GLN A 258 -27.33 -8.23 -17.53
C GLN A 258 -27.59 -7.04 -18.48
N GLY A 259 -28.81 -6.92 -19.00
CA GLY A 259 -29.22 -5.87 -19.91
C GLY A 259 -30.59 -5.31 -19.60
N LYS A 260 -31.57 -5.52 -20.48
CA LYS A 260 -32.82 -4.72 -20.51
C LYS A 260 -33.89 -5.17 -19.50
N GLY A 261 -33.65 -6.20 -18.70
CA GLY A 261 -34.67 -6.78 -17.82
C GLY A 261 -35.66 -7.65 -18.58
N LEU A 262 -36.97 -7.44 -18.38
CA LEU A 262 -38.01 -8.27 -18.99
C LEU A 262 -38.14 -7.96 -20.50
N ILE A 263 -37.97 -8.98 -21.32
CA ILE A 263 -38.04 -8.93 -22.78
C ILE A 263 -39.24 -9.75 -23.23
N MET A 264 -40.11 -9.12 -24.02
CA MET A 264 -41.23 -9.76 -24.70
C MET A 264 -40.76 -10.06 -26.12
N ASP A 265 -40.53 -11.33 -26.45
CA ASP A 265 -40.14 -11.75 -27.78
C ASP A 265 -41.41 -11.79 -28.66
N GLY A 266 -41.70 -10.68 -29.33
CA GLY A 266 -42.91 -10.50 -30.12
C GLY A 266 -44.12 -10.17 -29.26
N ALA A 267 -45.18 -9.66 -29.90
CA ALA A 267 -46.43 -9.30 -29.24
C ALA A 267 -47.11 -10.55 -28.69
N ALA A 268 -46.65 -11.04 -27.54
CA ALA A 268 -47.48 -11.87 -26.69
C ALA A 268 -48.68 -11.00 -26.33
N GLU A 269 -49.85 -11.34 -26.89
CA GLU A 269 -51.12 -10.76 -26.50
C GLU A 269 -51.18 -10.82 -24.98
N MET A 270 -51.13 -9.66 -24.33
CA MET A 270 -51.44 -9.62 -22.90
C MET A 270 -52.84 -10.22 -22.75
N PRO A 271 -53.10 -11.07 -21.76
CA PRO A 271 -54.43 -11.67 -21.56
C PRO A 271 -55.51 -10.65 -21.18
N VAL A 272 -55.17 -9.35 -21.25
CA VAL A 272 -56.00 -8.21 -20.88
C VAL A 272 -55.91 -7.22 -22.02
N SER A 273 -57.07 -6.88 -22.59
CA SER A 273 -57.19 -5.87 -23.65
C SER A 273 -56.61 -4.53 -23.18
N SER A 274 -56.04 -3.78 -24.13
CA SER A 274 -55.58 -2.40 -23.91
C SER A 274 -56.73 -1.41 -23.67
N ASP A 275 -57.97 -1.81 -23.98
CA ASP A 275 -59.17 -1.06 -23.63
C ASP A 275 -59.79 -1.65 -22.34
N PRO A 276 -59.85 -0.88 -21.23
CA PRO A 276 -60.51 -1.30 -20.00
C PRO A 276 -61.97 -1.75 -20.19
N LEU A 277 -62.66 -1.24 -21.22
CA LEU A 277 -64.05 -1.63 -21.54
C LEU A 277 -64.16 -3.04 -22.12
N ASP A 278 -63.15 -3.51 -22.86
CA ASP A 278 -63.17 -4.87 -23.43
C ASP A 278 -63.05 -5.94 -22.32
N THR A 279 -62.28 -5.64 -21.28
CA THR A 279 -62.15 -6.50 -20.10
C THR A 279 -63.44 -6.54 -19.27
N LEU A 280 -64.22 -5.46 -19.28
CA LEU A 280 -65.54 -5.39 -18.64
C LEU A 280 -66.63 -6.11 -19.46
N ASN A 281 -66.53 -6.07 -20.79
CA ASN A 281 -67.51 -6.68 -21.69
C ASN A 281 -67.26 -8.17 -21.95
N SER A 282 -66.03 -8.67 -21.74
CA SER A 282 -65.67 -10.07 -22.02
C SER A 282 -66.00 -11.05 -20.89
N SER A 283 -66.52 -10.57 -19.75
CA SER A 283 -66.99 -11.46 -18.68
C SER A 283 -68.26 -10.92 -18.03
N ASN A 284 -69.42 -11.19 -18.63
CA ASN A 284 -70.66 -11.23 -17.86
C ASN A 284 -70.93 -12.68 -17.43
N PRO A 285 -70.74 -13.05 -16.15
CA PRO A 285 -70.83 -14.44 -15.68
C PRO A 285 -72.23 -15.08 -15.80
N MET A 286 -73.23 -14.33 -16.29
CA MET A 286 -74.61 -14.80 -16.48
C MET A 286 -74.88 -15.39 -17.88
N ASP A 287 -74.06 -15.10 -18.89
CA ASP A 287 -74.25 -15.63 -20.26
C ASP A 287 -73.79 -17.08 -20.44
N THR A 288 -73.07 -17.62 -19.46
CA THR A 288 -72.68 -19.04 -19.38
C THR A 288 -73.68 -19.89 -18.59
N LEU A 289 -74.57 -19.29 -17.80
CA LEU A 289 -75.62 -20.00 -17.04
C LEU A 289 -76.88 -20.28 -17.88
N ASN A 290 -77.23 -19.40 -18.83
CA ASN A 290 -78.43 -19.58 -19.65
C ASN A 290 -78.23 -20.50 -20.88
N ARG A 291 -76.99 -20.78 -21.29
CA ARG A 291 -76.70 -21.72 -22.40
C ARG A 291 -76.81 -23.20 -22.04
N GLY A 292 -77.06 -23.53 -20.77
CA GLY A 292 -77.19 -24.90 -20.27
C GLY A 292 -78.63 -25.45 -20.17
N LEU A 293 -79.67 -24.68 -20.51
CA LEU A 293 -81.08 -25.06 -20.31
C LEU A 293 -81.93 -25.20 -21.58
N GLU A 294 -81.36 -25.01 -22.78
CA GLU A 294 -82.09 -25.17 -24.06
C GLU A 294 -81.77 -26.47 -24.81
N ASN A 295 -81.02 -27.40 -24.20
CA ASN A 295 -80.77 -28.74 -24.73
C ASN A 295 -81.21 -29.86 -23.76
N ARG A 296 -82.48 -29.85 -23.37
CA ARG A 296 -83.23 -31.02 -22.87
C ARG A 296 -84.67 -30.98 -23.37
#